data_AF-A0A371K6A6-F1
#
_entry.id   AF-A0A371K6A6-F1
#
_cell.length_a   1.000
_cell.length_b   1.000
_cell.length_c   1.000
_cell.angle_alpha   90.00
_cell.angle_beta   90.00
_cell.angle_gamma   90.00
#
_symmetry.space_group_name_H-M   'P 1'
#
loop_
_entity.id
_entity.type
_entity.pdbx_description
1 polymer ?
#
loop_
_entity_poly.entity_id
_entity_poly.type
_entity_poly.pdbx_seq_one_letter_code
_entity_poly.pdbx_strand_id
1 'polypeptide(L)'
;MLAALEQRLLPELQRRGFEAAPLDAQDRRDPGIRAAFPFGRHRRRTPQGYDQIEIQIDKRDGVGFRLNFASFPLDGIVHAAGPVAAEDMWVHYLPAYCTLYRRPLLRTWFAPQRPLWGGDAPDATVAVDEAVALLPEIDAYFVAGTIGAHLRRV
;
A
#
# COMPACT_ATOMS: atom_id res chain seq x y z
N MET A 1 -14.20 -3.72 -4.57
CA MET A 1 -12.79 -3.35 -4.33
C MET A 1 -12.05 -4.44 -3.55
N LEU A 2 -12.42 -4.74 -2.29
CA LEU A 2 -11.68 -5.70 -1.45
C LEU A 2 -11.47 -7.08 -2.09
N ALA A 3 -12.54 -7.69 -2.63
CA ALA A 3 -12.44 -8.98 -3.32
C ALA A 3 -11.48 -8.94 -4.53
N ALA A 4 -11.45 -7.85 -5.29
CA ALA A 4 -10.55 -7.69 -6.42
C ALA A 4 -9.08 -7.58 -5.97
N LEU A 5 -8.82 -6.84 -4.88
CA LEU A 5 -7.49 -6.74 -4.27
C LEU A 5 -7.00 -8.11 -3.78
N GLU A 6 -7.85 -8.85 -3.09
CA GLU A 6 -7.55 -10.19 -2.58
C GLU A 6 -7.27 -11.20 -3.70
N GLN A 7 -8.03 -11.14 -4.80
CA GLN A 7 -7.89 -12.08 -5.91
C GLN A 7 -6.73 -11.76 -6.86
N ARG A 8 -6.32 -10.49 -6.97
CA ARG A 8 -5.37 -10.05 -8.01
C ARG A 8 -4.11 -9.39 -7.49
N LEU A 9 -4.22 -8.49 -6.50
CA LEU A 9 -3.06 -7.76 -6.00
C LEU A 9 -2.29 -8.57 -4.95
N LEU A 10 -2.98 -9.14 -3.96
CA LEU A 10 -2.32 -9.89 -2.88
C LEU A 10 -1.48 -11.07 -3.41
N PRO A 11 -1.94 -11.88 -4.38
CA PRO A 11 -1.13 -12.96 -4.93
C PRO A 11 0.13 -12.43 -5.63
N GLU A 12 0.07 -11.27 -6.27
CA GLU A 12 1.21 -10.64 -6.92
C GLU A 12 2.23 -10.08 -5.93
N LEU A 13 1.78 -9.58 -4.77
CA LEU A 13 2.67 -9.22 -3.67
C LEU A 13 3.34 -10.47 -3.07
N GLN A 14 2.58 -11.54 -2.86
CA GLN A 14 3.10 -12.81 -2.36
C GLN A 14 4.14 -13.42 -3.31
N ARG A 15 3.89 -13.38 -4.63
CA ARG A 15 4.85 -13.84 -5.65
C ARG A 15 6.17 -13.06 -5.63
N ARG A 16 6.15 -11.82 -5.13
CA ARG A 16 7.34 -10.97 -4.93
C ARG A 16 8.02 -11.18 -3.58
N GLY A 17 7.55 -12.14 -2.78
CA GLY A 17 8.10 -12.48 -1.47
C GLY A 17 7.60 -11.60 -0.33
N PHE A 18 6.52 -10.85 -0.53
CA PHE A 18 5.86 -10.15 0.57
C PHE A 18 4.93 -11.10 1.33
N GLU A 19 5.09 -11.14 2.63
CA GLU A 19 4.25 -11.91 3.55
C GLU A 19 3.25 -10.96 4.24
N ALA A 20 2.07 -11.50 4.56
CA ALA A 20 1.07 -10.76 5.32
C ALA A 20 1.53 -10.54 6.77
N ALA A 21 1.57 -9.29 7.18
CA ALA A 21 1.80 -8.85 8.55
C ALA A 21 0.49 -8.23 9.08
N PRO A 22 -0.35 -9.02 9.75
CA PRO A 22 -1.69 -8.57 10.15
C PRO A 22 -1.61 -7.39 11.13
N LEU A 23 -2.73 -6.69 11.28
CA LEU A 23 -2.90 -5.67 12.31
C LEU A 23 -2.68 -6.30 13.68
N ASP A 24 -2.00 -5.61 14.59
CA ASP A 24 -1.87 -6.04 15.98
C ASP A 24 -3.18 -5.83 16.77
N ALA A 25 -3.18 -6.19 18.06
CA ALA A 25 -4.37 -6.09 18.88
C ALA A 25 -4.83 -4.64 19.11
N GLN A 26 -3.91 -3.67 19.11
CA GLN A 26 -4.22 -2.26 19.29
C GLN A 26 -4.79 -1.66 18.00
N ASP A 27 -4.15 -1.90 16.86
CA ASP A 27 -4.62 -1.47 15.55
C ASP A 27 -6.00 -2.05 15.20
N ARG A 28 -6.26 -3.31 15.60
CA ARG A 28 -7.59 -3.92 15.43
C ARG A 28 -8.68 -3.27 16.28
N ARG A 29 -8.34 -2.57 17.36
CA ARG A 29 -9.33 -1.86 18.18
C ARG A 29 -9.72 -0.51 17.58
N ASP A 30 -8.89 0.06 16.72
CA ASP A 30 -9.20 1.30 16.00
C ASP A 30 -10.04 0.99 14.74
N PRO A 31 -11.32 1.40 14.69
CA PRO A 31 -12.18 1.15 13.52
C PRO A 31 -11.69 1.88 12.27
N GLY A 32 -11.04 3.03 12.43
CA GLY A 32 -10.47 3.81 11.36
C GLY A 32 -9.25 3.14 10.74
N ILE A 33 -8.37 2.53 11.53
CA ILE A 33 -7.23 1.75 11.03
C ILE A 33 -7.76 0.50 10.30
N ARG A 34 -8.66 -0.26 10.93
CA ARG A 34 -9.26 -1.45 10.30
C ARG A 34 -9.94 -1.18 8.97
N ALA A 35 -10.68 -0.07 8.87
CA ALA A 35 -11.36 0.30 7.63
C ALA A 35 -10.38 0.71 6.53
N ALA A 36 -9.31 1.44 6.88
CA ALA A 36 -8.31 1.89 5.91
C ALA A 36 -7.32 0.80 5.50
N PHE A 37 -6.98 -0.13 6.39
CA PHE A 37 -5.96 -1.15 6.16
C PHE A 37 -6.53 -2.55 6.42
N PRO A 38 -7.56 -2.98 5.65
CA PRO A 38 -8.25 -4.24 5.91
C PRO A 38 -7.34 -5.47 5.73
N PHE A 39 -6.24 -5.32 5.00
CA PHE A 39 -5.24 -6.37 4.77
C PHE A 39 -3.98 -6.23 5.64
N GLY A 40 -3.99 -5.30 6.60
CA GLY A 40 -2.81 -4.98 7.40
C GLY A 40 -1.63 -4.50 6.55
N ARG A 41 -0.44 -5.02 6.87
CA ARG A 41 0.84 -4.68 6.24
C ARG A 41 1.33 -5.87 5.41
N HIS A 42 2.13 -5.63 4.39
CA HIS A 42 2.78 -6.67 3.60
C HIS A 42 4.28 -6.43 3.66
N ARG A 43 5.05 -7.40 4.15
CA ARG A 43 6.48 -7.22 4.45
C ARG A 43 7.33 -8.28 3.77
N ARG A 44 8.49 -7.86 3.29
CA ARG A 44 9.55 -8.76 2.83
C ARG A 44 10.84 -8.41 3.56
N ARG A 45 11.49 -9.40 4.14
CA ARG A 45 12.80 -9.21 4.77
C ARG A 45 13.89 -9.05 3.71
N THR A 46 14.79 -8.10 3.92
CA THR A 46 15.98 -7.85 3.09
C THR A 46 17.24 -7.92 3.96
N PRO A 47 18.45 -7.98 3.38
CA PRO A 47 19.68 -7.92 4.17
C PRO A 47 19.82 -6.64 5.00
N GLN A 48 19.19 -5.54 4.58
CA GLN A 48 19.28 -4.22 5.22
C GLN A 48 18.09 -3.91 6.14
N GLY A 49 17.03 -4.72 6.14
CA GLY A 49 15.80 -4.36 6.84
C GLY A 49 14.57 -5.10 6.36
N TYR A 50 13.46 -4.37 6.30
CA TYR A 50 12.21 -4.80 5.70
C TYR A 50 11.80 -3.84 4.62
N ASP A 51 11.32 -4.37 3.51
CA ASP A 51 10.47 -3.65 2.58
C ASP A 51 9.02 -3.84 3.03
N GLN A 52 8.24 -2.76 3.08
CA GLN A 52 6.82 -2.81 3.46
C GLN A 52 5.95 -2.12 2.42
N ILE A 53 4.81 -2.74 2.13
CA ILE A 53 3.73 -2.19 1.33
C ILE A 53 2.44 -2.23 2.15
N GLU A 54 1.70 -1.13 2.14
CA GLU A 54 0.41 -0.97 2.78
C GLU A 54 -0.65 -0.64 1.72
N ILE A 55 -1.74 -1.40 1.71
CA ILE A 55 -2.89 -1.14 0.87
C ILE A 55 -3.86 -0.29 1.68
N GLN A 56 -3.94 0.99 1.34
CA GLN A 56 -4.84 1.92 2.02
C GLN A 56 -6.11 2.14 1.21
N ILE A 57 -7.26 1.83 1.80
CA ILE A 57 -8.60 2.07 1.24
C ILE A 57 -9.08 3.47 1.61
N ASP A 58 -9.78 4.14 0.69
CA ASP A 58 -10.40 5.43 0.97
C ASP A 58 -11.55 5.24 1.98
N LYS A 59 -11.42 5.89 3.14
CA LYS A 59 -12.39 5.81 4.23
C LYS A 59 -13.73 6.45 3.88
N ARG A 60 -13.80 7.36 2.91
CA ARG A 60 -15.00 8.15 2.63
C ARG A 60 -16.01 7.39 1.79
N ASP A 61 -15.55 6.69 0.77
CA ASP A 61 -16.43 6.02 -0.19
C ASP A 61 -16.12 4.53 -0.38
N GLY A 62 -15.00 4.03 0.14
CA GLY A 62 -14.60 2.62 0.04
C GLY A 62 -14.34 2.14 -1.39
N VAL A 63 -14.32 3.04 -2.38
CA VAL A 63 -14.15 2.68 -3.79
C VAL A 63 -12.74 2.94 -4.29
N GLY A 64 -11.94 3.74 -3.59
CA GLY A 64 -10.55 4.01 -3.92
C GLY A 64 -9.55 3.24 -3.07
N PHE A 65 -8.34 3.02 -3.61
CA PHE A 65 -7.18 2.58 -2.83
C PHE A 65 -5.87 3.20 -3.35
N ARG A 66 -4.84 3.17 -2.51
CA ARG A 66 -3.46 3.50 -2.89
C ARG A 66 -2.48 2.56 -2.19
N LEU A 67 -1.26 2.49 -2.72
CA LEU A 67 -0.18 1.72 -2.09
C LEU A 67 0.82 2.69 -1.46
N ASN A 68 1.02 2.59 -0.15
CA ASN A 68 2.11 3.29 0.53
C ASN A 68 3.22 2.30 0.83
N PHE A 69 4.47 2.68 0.64
CA PHE A 69 5.58 1.75 0.79
C PHE A 69 6.88 2.47 1.15
N ALA A 70 7.74 1.74 1.85
CA ALA A 70 9.06 2.18 2.27
C ALA A 70 9.89 0.99 2.75
N SER A 71 11.19 1.22 2.95
CA SER A 71 12.07 0.29 3.64
C SER A 71 12.50 0.86 4.98
N PHE A 72 12.70 0.00 5.98
CA PHE A 72 13.15 0.38 7.32
C PHE A 72 14.04 -0.71 7.94
N PRO A 73 14.94 -0.36 8.87
CA PRO A 73 15.91 -1.31 9.41
C PRO A 73 15.26 -2.35 10.34
N LEU A 74 15.97 -3.46 10.57
CA LEU A 74 15.48 -4.60 11.37
C LEU A 74 15.19 -4.25 12.83
N ASP A 75 15.89 -3.25 13.37
CA ASP A 75 15.78 -2.84 14.76
C ASP A 75 14.66 -1.80 14.99
N GLY A 76 13.92 -1.45 13.93
CA GLY A 76 12.89 -0.43 13.98
C GLY A 76 13.44 0.99 13.88
N ILE A 77 12.70 1.99 14.37
CA ILE A 77 13.10 3.40 14.26
C ILE A 77 12.93 4.14 15.59
N VAL A 78 13.61 5.27 15.70
CA VAL A 78 13.30 6.27 16.72
C VAL A 78 12.27 7.23 16.15
N HIS A 79 11.02 7.09 16.59
CA HIS A 79 9.93 8.00 16.23
C HIS A 79 9.83 9.13 17.27
N ALA A 80 9.14 10.23 16.95
CA ALA A 80 8.98 11.38 17.85
C ALA A 80 8.29 11.01 19.18
N ALA A 81 7.46 9.96 19.17
CA ALA A 81 6.78 9.43 20.36
C ALA A 81 7.59 8.37 21.12
N GLY A 82 8.80 8.04 20.67
CA GLY A 82 9.67 7.01 21.24
C GLY A 82 10.12 5.96 20.21
N PRO A 83 10.92 4.97 20.64
CA PRO A 83 11.32 3.85 19.80
C PRO A 83 10.11 3.04 19.33
N VAL A 84 10.10 2.66 18.07
CA VAL A 84 9.08 1.78 17.46
C VAL A 84 9.80 0.56 16.91
N ALA A 85 9.43 -0.62 17.40
CA ALA A 85 9.98 -1.88 16.94
C ALA A 85 9.59 -2.16 15.47
N ALA A 86 10.40 -2.93 14.74
CA ALA A 86 10.16 -3.22 13.34
C ALA A 86 8.81 -3.93 13.10
N GLU A 87 8.37 -4.76 14.05
CA GLU A 87 7.09 -5.45 14.04
C GLU A 87 5.89 -4.49 14.03
N ASP A 88 6.00 -3.36 14.72
CA ASP A 88 4.92 -2.39 14.91
C ASP A 88 4.99 -1.26 13.86
N MET A 89 5.94 -1.33 12.94
CA MET A 89 6.20 -0.26 11.98
C MET A 89 5.04 -0.03 11.01
N TRP A 90 4.64 1.23 10.90
CA TRP A 90 3.83 1.74 9.81
C TRP A 90 4.67 2.65 8.91
N VAL A 91 4.45 2.62 7.59
CA VAL A 91 5.23 3.44 6.64
C VAL A 91 5.09 4.94 6.91
N HIS A 92 3.95 5.36 7.48
CA HIS A 92 3.69 6.75 7.82
C HIS A 92 4.40 7.22 9.10
N TYR A 93 5.08 6.35 9.84
CA TYR A 93 5.98 6.74 10.93
C TYR A 93 7.37 7.16 10.40
N LEU A 94 7.69 6.85 9.16
CA LEU A 94 8.95 7.22 8.55
C LEU A 94 8.94 8.69 8.12
N PRO A 95 10.08 9.39 8.18
CA PRO A 95 10.18 10.79 7.77
C PRO A 95 9.95 11.00 6.26
N ALA A 96 10.13 9.94 5.47
CA ALA A 96 9.80 9.91 4.05
C ALA A 96 9.34 8.51 3.67
N TYR A 97 8.29 8.43 2.88
CA TYR A 97 7.82 7.20 2.25
C TYR A 97 7.34 7.48 0.83
N CYS A 98 7.07 6.43 0.06
CA CYS A 98 6.54 6.57 -1.28
C CYS A 98 5.08 6.12 -1.34
N THR A 99 4.31 6.76 -2.21
CA THR A 99 2.96 6.35 -2.56
C THR A 99 2.88 6.11 -4.06
N LEU A 100 2.29 4.98 -4.45
CA LEU A 100 1.89 4.71 -5.83
C LEU A 100 0.50 5.27 -6.09
N TYR A 101 0.37 6.09 -7.14
CA TYR A 101 -0.89 6.69 -7.58
C TYR A 101 -1.22 6.27 -9.00
N ARG A 102 -2.52 6.20 -9.32
CA ARG A 102 -2.99 6.02 -10.70
C ARG A 102 -2.58 7.19 -11.60
N ARG A 103 -2.76 8.42 -11.10
CA ARG A 103 -2.32 9.66 -11.77
C ARG A 103 -1.51 10.50 -10.78
N PRO A 104 -0.20 10.55 -10.94
CA PRO A 104 0.69 10.96 -9.86
C PRO A 104 0.81 12.48 -9.69
N LEU A 105 0.56 13.25 -10.76
CA LEU A 105 0.48 14.72 -10.69
C LEU A 105 -0.77 15.18 -9.94
N LEU A 106 -1.87 14.44 -10.09
CA LEU A 106 -3.16 14.73 -9.44
C LEU A 106 -3.33 13.95 -8.12
N ARG A 107 -2.32 13.17 -7.72
CA ARG A 107 -2.35 12.24 -6.57
C ARG A 107 -3.64 11.41 -6.53
N THR A 108 -4.10 10.99 -7.71
CA THR A 108 -5.36 10.26 -7.85
C THR A 108 -5.17 8.81 -7.43
N TRP A 109 -6.05 8.35 -6.54
CA TRP A 109 -6.08 6.98 -6.06
C TRP A 109 -6.56 6.04 -7.17
N PHE A 110 -6.28 4.75 -7.04
CA PHE A 110 -6.86 3.73 -7.90
C PHE A 110 -8.32 3.56 -7.51
N ALA A 111 -9.23 3.87 -8.43
CA ALA A 111 -10.65 3.74 -8.22
C ALA A 111 -11.34 3.32 -9.53
N PRO A 112 -12.42 2.52 -9.46
CA PRO A 112 -13.23 2.20 -10.62
C PRO A 112 -13.72 3.49 -11.30
N GLN A 113 -13.61 3.58 -12.62
CA GLN A 113 -14.17 4.71 -13.34
C GLN A 113 -15.68 4.58 -13.41
N ARG A 114 -16.41 5.59 -12.93
CA ARG A 114 -17.86 5.66 -13.14
C ARG A 114 -18.13 6.06 -14.58
N PRO A 115 -18.95 5.29 -15.34
CA PRO A 115 -19.34 5.72 -16.67
C PRO A 115 -20.12 7.04 -16.56
N LEU A 116 -19.83 7.99 -17.46
CA LEU A 116 -20.48 9.30 -17.48
C LEU A 116 -21.95 9.24 -17.92
N TRP A 117 -22.34 8.14 -18.58
CA TRP A 117 -23.67 7.89 -19.12
C TRP A 117 -24.04 6.46 -18.73
N GLY A 118 -25.21 6.29 -18.10
CA GLY A 118 -25.66 5.05 -17.46
C GLY A 118 -25.08 3.77 -18.06
N GLY A 119 -24.38 3.02 -17.23
CA GLY A 119 -23.75 1.74 -17.56
C GLY A 119 -23.61 0.90 -16.30
N ASP A 120 -23.11 -0.32 -16.46
CA ASP A 120 -22.96 -1.27 -15.36
C ASP A 120 -22.08 -0.74 -14.23
N ALA A 121 -22.23 -1.37 -13.06
CA ALA A 121 -21.44 -1.03 -11.88
C ALA A 121 -19.94 -1.03 -12.23
N PRO A 122 -19.18 0.00 -11.80
CA PRO A 122 -17.77 0.12 -12.13
C PRO A 122 -16.97 -1.13 -11.71
N ASP A 123 -16.25 -1.73 -12.65
CA ASP A 123 -15.44 -2.91 -12.37
C ASP A 123 -14.18 -2.55 -11.57
N ALA A 124 -14.12 -3.03 -10.33
CA ALA A 124 -12.97 -2.84 -9.46
C ALA A 124 -11.72 -3.58 -9.94
N THR A 125 -11.87 -4.65 -10.72
CA THR A 125 -10.72 -5.42 -11.20
C THR A 125 -9.84 -4.61 -12.13
N VAL A 126 -10.41 -3.74 -12.99
CA VAL A 126 -9.63 -2.84 -13.85
C VAL A 126 -8.71 -1.92 -13.04
N ALA A 127 -9.22 -1.30 -11.98
CA ALA A 127 -8.40 -0.41 -11.14
C ALA A 127 -7.30 -1.19 -10.39
N VAL A 128 -7.57 -2.45 -10.02
CA VAL A 128 -6.58 -3.31 -9.37
C VAL A 128 -5.53 -3.80 -10.37
N ASP A 129 -5.93 -4.17 -11.58
CA ASP A 129 -5.02 -4.58 -12.66
C ASP A 129 -4.06 -3.46 -13.04
N GLU A 130 -4.54 -2.21 -13.09
CA GLU A 130 -3.69 -1.04 -13.30
C GLU A 130 -2.63 -0.92 -12.19
N ALA A 131 -3.00 -1.14 -10.92
CA ALA A 131 -2.02 -1.12 -9.83
C ALA A 131 -1.02 -2.28 -9.91
N VAL A 132 -1.48 -3.48 -10.29
CA VAL A 132 -0.63 -4.66 -10.52
C VAL A 132 0.39 -4.40 -11.63
N ALA A 133 -0.03 -3.82 -12.74
CA ALA A 133 0.83 -3.48 -13.86
C ALA A 133 1.93 -2.46 -13.48
N LEU A 134 1.73 -1.68 -12.42
CA LEU A 134 2.66 -0.69 -11.91
C LEU A 134 3.55 -1.19 -10.77
N LEU A 135 3.36 -2.41 -10.26
CA LEU A 135 4.24 -3.01 -9.24
C LEU A 135 5.74 -3.02 -9.63
N PRO A 136 6.14 -3.19 -10.90
CA PRO A 136 7.55 -3.05 -11.29
C PRO A 136 8.18 -1.70 -10.92
N GLU A 137 7.42 -0.61 -10.81
CA GLU A 137 7.96 0.67 -10.35
C GLU A 137 8.32 0.62 -8.85
N ILE A 138 7.53 -0.08 -8.03
CA ILE A 138 7.83 -0.31 -6.62
C ILE A 138 9.07 -1.22 -6.49
N ASP A 139 9.16 -2.27 -7.32
CA ASP A 139 10.33 -3.14 -7.35
C ASP A 139 11.61 -2.36 -7.72
N ALA A 140 11.55 -1.49 -8.74
CA ALA A 140 12.65 -0.62 -9.14
C ALA A 140 13.05 0.37 -8.04
N TYR A 141 12.08 0.86 -7.26
CA TYR A 141 12.38 1.69 -6.09
C TYR A 141 13.12 0.91 -5.01
N PHE A 142 12.66 -0.29 -4.64
CA PHE A 142 13.33 -1.08 -3.60
C PHE A 142 14.73 -1.53 -4.01
N VAL A 143 14.94 -1.86 -5.29
CA VAL A 143 16.25 -2.33 -5.78
C VAL A 143 17.24 -1.18 -6.01
N ALA A 144 16.80 -0.09 -6.63
CA ALA A 144 17.68 0.94 -7.15
C ALA A 144 17.36 2.36 -6.66
N GLY A 145 16.38 2.54 -5.78
CA GLY A 145 15.91 3.85 -5.33
C GLY A 145 15.25 4.69 -6.43
N THR A 146 14.90 4.08 -7.57
CA THR A 146 14.37 4.78 -8.74
C THR A 146 12.93 5.19 -8.50
N ILE A 147 12.62 6.48 -8.72
CA ILE A 147 11.26 7.01 -8.61
C ILE A 147 10.60 6.89 -9.99
N GLY A 148 9.74 5.88 -10.13
CA GLY A 148 8.90 5.69 -11.31
C GLY A 148 7.91 6.83 -11.53
N ALA A 149 7.33 6.88 -12.73
CA ALA A 149 6.45 7.96 -13.14
C ALA A 149 5.27 8.14 -12.17
N HIS A 150 4.75 7.02 -11.65
CA HIS A 150 3.55 6.93 -10.81
C HIS A 150 3.84 7.06 -9.31
N LEU A 151 5.12 7.11 -8.94
CA LEU A 151 5.57 7.20 -7.55
C LEU A 151 5.69 8.64 -7.08
N ARG A 152 5.27 8.91 -5.84
CA ARG A 152 5.50 10.20 -5.18
C ARG A 152 6.04 9.99 -3.79
N ARG A 153 7.11 10.72 -3.45
CA ARG A 153 7.58 10.85 -2.07
C ARG A 153 6.61 11.73 -1.30
N VAL A 154 6.27 11.30 -0.09
CA VAL A 154 5.42 12.02 0.86
C VAL A 154 6.24 12.37 2.07
#